data_AF-A0A7W1FKC2-F1
#
_entry.id   AF-A0A7W1FKC2-F1
#
_cell.length_a   1.000
_cell.length_b   1.000
_cell.length_c   1.000
_cell.angle_alpha   90.00
_cell.angle_beta   90.00
_cell.angle_gamma   90.00
#
_symmetry.space_group_name_H-M   'P 1'
#
loop_
_entity.id
_entity.type
_entity.pdbx_description
1 polymer ?
#
loop_
_entity_poly.entity_id
_entity_poly.type
_entity_poly.pdbx_seq_one_letter_code
_entity_poly.pdbx_strand_id
1 'polypeptide(L)'
;MRHFLTSSLALLAGCSFAADGTAPKDSLSTITVPTGFSVQLVAAEPEIRQPVAFTTDARGRLWVLENLSYPECPGKPENRIVILEDTTGDGTKWKQTVFIDNLTFATGIQVGFGGVYVGAPPNLFFFPDKNGDDKPDAAPEILLDGWGREDTHETLNNFTWGPDGWLYGTHGVFTHSKVGVPGTPADKRVKINAGVWRFHPTTKQFELHCEGASNQWGIDWNDRGHAFFTACVIPHLYHAVQGGRYQRQAGQHFNQATYADLKTITTFKYERAAYCGSMVYLGGLFPAEYRDTLIFNDIHMSKIRNEKLVPKGSGFTNEKRPDFAVCSDTWFRTLSTQYGPDGGLFVIDWFDRVHCHQQRAETDRSNGRIYKIGYQGIKPAVVDLNNLNDAALVAHHLNQNDWYVRTARRILQERGPKPAVHAALAKILTENPDDTRQLRALWTLHATKGLTEALALAQLKRESPDVRAWAIQLLCEEQKPSAAALAEFARLAKDDPSPMVRLYLASALQRMPLDARWPIATELAQHADDNKDHNLPLMLWYGIEPAVAADRKKALTLMKASKIERLREFIPKRVGGAGAGDDDL
;
A
#
# COMPACT_ATOMS: atom_id res chain seq x y z
N MET A 1 39.44 55.00 -45.62
CA MET A 1 39.07 54.03 -46.68
C MET A 1 38.40 52.83 -46.00
N ARG A 2 37.22 52.46 -46.48
CA ARG A 2 36.45 51.25 -46.12
C ARG A 2 37.29 49.99 -46.26
N HIS A 3 37.06 48.93 -45.46
CA HIS A 3 37.15 47.48 -45.80
C HIS A 3 36.35 46.72 -44.70
N PHE A 4 35.08 46.39 -44.92
CA PHE A 4 34.50 45.11 -45.40
C PHE A 4 34.64 43.89 -44.46
N LEU A 5 33.50 43.51 -43.87
CA LEU A 5 33.21 42.21 -43.27
C LEU A 5 33.15 41.11 -44.34
N THR A 6 33.58 39.90 -43.99
CA THR A 6 33.05 38.66 -44.55
C THR A 6 32.68 37.72 -43.40
N SER A 7 31.41 37.30 -43.41
CA SER A 7 30.81 36.34 -42.50
C SER A 7 30.92 34.94 -43.11
N SER A 8 31.29 33.95 -42.32
CA SER A 8 31.19 32.53 -42.69
C SER A 8 30.19 31.85 -41.76
N LEU A 9 29.06 31.47 -42.34
CA LEU A 9 27.98 30.72 -41.72
C LEU A 9 28.41 29.24 -41.64
N ALA A 10 28.56 28.70 -40.44
CA ALA A 10 28.67 27.25 -40.23
C ALA A 10 27.31 26.72 -39.77
N LEU A 11 26.78 25.74 -40.52
CA LEU A 11 25.57 24.98 -40.20
C LEU A 11 25.72 24.32 -38.83
N LEU A 12 24.88 24.73 -37.87
CA LEU A 12 24.50 23.90 -36.72
C LEU A 12 23.22 23.17 -37.11
N ALA A 13 23.31 21.86 -37.29
CA ALA A 13 22.16 20.97 -37.38
C ALA A 13 21.35 21.11 -36.08
N GLY A 14 20.17 21.71 -36.17
CA GLY A 14 19.26 21.83 -35.05
C GLY A 14 18.74 20.46 -34.64
N CYS A 15 19.05 20.03 -33.42
CA CYS A 15 18.17 19.13 -32.70
C CYS A 15 16.84 19.86 -32.53
N SER A 16 15.84 19.41 -33.29
CA SER A 16 14.44 19.77 -33.10
C SER A 16 14.05 19.42 -31.65
N PHE A 17 13.75 20.43 -30.84
CA PHE A 17 12.91 20.23 -29.67
C PHE A 17 11.53 19.79 -30.20
N ALA A 18 11.11 18.55 -29.94
CA ALA A 18 9.74 18.15 -30.22
C ALA A 18 8.79 19.05 -29.42
N ALA A 19 8.03 19.88 -30.12
CA ALA A 19 7.15 20.89 -29.52
C ALA A 19 5.91 20.29 -28.85
N ASP A 20 5.59 19.04 -29.13
CA ASP A 20 4.43 18.29 -28.60
C ASP A 20 4.90 16.92 -28.09
N GLY A 21 4.13 16.32 -27.17
CA GLY A 21 4.35 14.93 -26.73
C GLY A 21 4.23 13.92 -27.88
N THR A 22 4.91 12.78 -27.77
CA THR A 22 4.93 11.75 -28.83
C THR A 22 3.53 11.19 -29.05
N ALA A 23 3.07 11.02 -30.30
CA ALA A 23 1.77 10.43 -30.58
C ALA A 23 1.66 8.96 -30.11
N PRO A 24 0.46 8.44 -29.78
CA PRO A 24 0.29 7.08 -29.23
C PRO A 24 0.96 5.98 -30.05
N LYS A 25 0.79 6.02 -31.38
CA LYS A 25 1.35 5.03 -32.32
C LYS A 25 2.89 4.96 -32.31
N ASP A 26 3.54 6.05 -31.94
CA ASP A 26 5.00 6.19 -31.95
C ASP A 26 5.60 6.01 -30.54
N SER A 27 4.75 6.04 -29.50
CA SER A 27 5.17 6.02 -28.09
C SER A 27 5.94 4.77 -27.67
N LEU A 28 5.70 3.61 -28.28
CA LEU A 28 6.44 2.39 -27.93
C LEU A 28 7.93 2.50 -28.25
N SER A 29 8.31 3.32 -29.25
CA SER A 29 9.70 3.54 -29.64
C SER A 29 10.48 4.39 -28.65
N THR A 30 9.80 5.13 -27.76
CA THR A 30 10.42 5.99 -26.76
C THR A 30 10.67 5.27 -25.44
N ILE A 31 10.08 4.09 -25.23
CA ILE A 31 10.18 3.32 -23.98
C ILE A 31 11.22 2.22 -24.13
N THR A 32 12.29 2.32 -23.36
CA THR A 32 13.31 1.29 -23.24
C THR A 32 13.04 0.41 -22.02
N VAL A 33 13.01 -0.91 -22.22
CA VAL A 33 12.86 -1.94 -21.18
C VAL A 33 14.03 -2.94 -21.23
N PRO A 34 14.31 -3.69 -20.13
CA PRO A 34 15.35 -4.69 -20.10
C PRO A 34 15.20 -5.77 -21.18
N THR A 35 16.30 -6.43 -21.53
CA THR A 35 16.31 -7.52 -22.51
C THR A 35 15.30 -8.62 -22.14
N GLY A 36 14.53 -9.06 -23.15
CA GLY A 36 13.50 -10.09 -22.99
C GLY A 36 12.12 -9.54 -22.60
N PHE A 37 12.03 -8.26 -22.22
CA PHE A 37 10.76 -7.57 -22.00
C PHE A 37 10.26 -6.89 -23.28
N SER A 38 8.95 -6.71 -23.36
CA SER A 38 8.27 -5.99 -24.44
C SER A 38 7.16 -5.11 -23.89
N VAL A 39 6.94 -3.96 -24.51
CA VAL A 39 5.86 -3.02 -24.14
C VAL A 39 4.77 -3.08 -25.21
N GLN A 40 3.52 -3.07 -24.76
CA GLN A 40 2.33 -2.98 -25.60
C GLN A 40 1.49 -1.78 -25.17
N LEU A 41 0.94 -1.05 -26.14
CA LEU A 41 -0.05 -0.01 -25.88
C LEU A 41 -1.42 -0.67 -25.74
N VAL A 42 -2.02 -0.56 -24.56
CA VAL A 42 -3.34 -1.15 -24.23
C VAL A 42 -4.46 -0.21 -24.65
N ALA A 43 -4.34 1.04 -24.25
CA ALA A 43 -5.29 2.10 -24.57
C ALA A 43 -4.56 3.45 -24.55
N ALA A 44 -5.07 4.40 -25.30
CA ALA A 44 -4.55 5.75 -25.38
C ALA A 44 -5.69 6.75 -25.58
N GLU A 45 -5.34 8.01 -25.70
CA GLU A 45 -6.25 9.05 -26.13
C GLU A 45 -6.77 8.84 -27.57
N PRO A 46 -8.03 9.24 -27.87
CA PRO A 46 -8.98 9.93 -26.99
C PRO A 46 -9.80 9.02 -26.06
N GLU A 47 -9.70 7.68 -26.17
CA GLU A 47 -10.50 6.74 -25.39
C GLU A 47 -10.19 6.84 -23.89
N ILE A 48 -8.91 6.87 -23.53
CA ILE A 48 -8.44 7.07 -22.16
C ILE A 48 -7.86 8.47 -21.99
N ARG A 49 -8.20 9.13 -20.89
CA ARG A 49 -7.73 10.48 -20.58
C ARG A 49 -7.44 10.63 -19.10
N GLN A 50 -6.27 11.19 -18.78
CA GLN A 50 -5.86 11.56 -17.42
C GLN A 50 -6.07 10.43 -16.40
N PRO A 51 -5.62 9.20 -16.67
CA PRO A 51 -5.77 8.10 -15.72
C PRO A 51 -4.91 8.38 -14.48
N VAL A 52 -5.52 8.38 -13.28
CA VAL A 52 -4.83 8.67 -12.02
C VAL A 52 -4.75 7.48 -11.07
N ALA A 53 -5.65 6.52 -11.20
CA ALA A 53 -5.64 5.27 -10.46
C ALA A 53 -6.31 4.17 -11.28
N PHE A 54 -5.95 2.92 -11.04
CA PHE A 54 -6.66 1.78 -11.62
C PHE A 54 -6.57 0.55 -10.70
N THR A 55 -7.42 -0.42 -10.96
CA THR A 55 -7.38 -1.75 -10.35
C THR A 55 -7.82 -2.81 -11.37
N THR A 56 -7.75 -4.08 -11.00
CA THR A 56 -8.25 -5.21 -11.80
C THR A 56 -9.39 -5.94 -11.09
N ASP A 57 -10.38 -6.42 -11.83
CA ASP A 57 -11.44 -7.26 -11.28
C ASP A 57 -11.18 -8.76 -11.46
N ALA A 58 -12.10 -9.62 -10.99
CA ALA A 58 -11.98 -11.07 -11.09
C ALA A 58 -12.02 -11.63 -12.51
N ARG A 59 -12.35 -10.80 -13.51
CA ARG A 59 -12.32 -11.11 -14.94
C ARG A 59 -11.01 -10.66 -15.60
N GLY A 60 -10.10 -10.04 -14.84
CA GLY A 60 -8.86 -9.47 -15.37
C GLY A 60 -9.04 -8.16 -16.13
N ARG A 61 -10.21 -7.53 -16.05
CA ARG A 61 -10.49 -6.24 -16.71
C ARG A 61 -9.89 -5.10 -15.92
N LEU A 62 -9.47 -4.04 -16.60
CA LEU A 62 -8.92 -2.85 -15.95
C LEU A 62 -10.04 -1.87 -15.62
N TRP A 63 -10.14 -1.47 -14.37
CA TRP A 63 -11.04 -0.40 -13.91
C TRP A 63 -10.21 0.84 -13.67
N VAL A 64 -10.39 1.86 -14.51
CA VAL A 64 -9.52 3.03 -14.60
C VAL A 64 -10.30 4.26 -14.14
N LEU A 65 -9.73 4.99 -13.18
CA LEU A 65 -10.23 6.27 -12.71
C LEU A 65 -9.54 7.40 -13.46
N GLU A 66 -10.33 8.20 -14.18
CA GLU A 66 -9.89 9.38 -14.91
C GLU A 66 -10.21 10.64 -14.11
N ASN A 67 -9.21 11.49 -13.90
CA ASN A 67 -9.39 12.75 -13.17
C ASN A 67 -9.20 13.96 -14.10
N LEU A 68 -10.30 14.37 -14.71
CA LEU A 68 -10.38 15.48 -15.65
C LEU A 68 -10.50 16.83 -14.93
N SER A 69 -11.04 16.83 -13.71
CA SER A 69 -11.26 18.04 -12.90
C SER A 69 -10.03 18.48 -12.10
N TYR A 70 -8.99 17.64 -11.98
CA TYR A 70 -7.74 18.02 -11.31
C TYR A 70 -7.16 19.30 -11.94
N PRO A 71 -6.49 20.20 -11.17
CA PRO A 71 -6.33 20.18 -9.72
C PRO A 71 -7.48 20.86 -8.95
N GLU A 72 -8.63 21.11 -9.57
CA GLU A 72 -9.78 21.71 -8.88
C GLU A 72 -10.48 20.67 -7.98
N CYS A 73 -10.68 21.00 -6.69
CA CYS A 73 -11.35 20.13 -5.74
C CYS A 73 -12.48 20.90 -5.01
N PRO A 74 -13.76 20.49 -5.11
CA PRO A 74 -14.23 19.27 -5.75
C PRO A 74 -14.23 19.31 -7.29
N GLY A 75 -14.04 20.49 -7.90
CA GLY A 75 -14.05 20.64 -9.35
C GLY A 75 -15.41 20.36 -9.98
N LYS A 76 -15.46 20.29 -11.32
CA LYS A 76 -16.66 19.91 -12.06
C LYS A 76 -16.89 18.39 -11.99
N PRO A 77 -18.15 17.92 -12.07
CA PRO A 77 -18.48 16.50 -12.09
C PRO A 77 -18.23 15.89 -13.48
N GLU A 78 -16.97 15.77 -13.86
CA GLU A 78 -16.54 15.29 -15.20
C GLU A 78 -15.56 14.11 -15.12
N ASN A 79 -15.16 13.69 -13.92
CA ASN A 79 -14.31 12.51 -13.73
C ASN A 79 -15.11 11.25 -14.05
N ARG A 80 -14.40 10.22 -14.56
CA ARG A 80 -15.03 8.99 -15.04
C ARG A 80 -14.35 7.76 -14.44
N ILE A 81 -15.12 6.68 -14.31
CA ILE A 81 -14.57 5.33 -14.18
C ILE A 81 -14.92 4.58 -15.45
N VAL A 82 -13.90 4.06 -16.12
CA VAL A 82 -14.05 3.26 -17.33
C VAL A 82 -13.47 1.87 -17.11
N ILE A 83 -14.08 0.89 -17.76
CA ILE A 83 -13.69 -0.52 -17.72
C ILE A 83 -13.10 -0.87 -19.07
N LEU A 84 -11.89 -1.41 -19.08
CA LEU A 84 -11.25 -1.93 -20.28
C LEU A 84 -11.22 -3.45 -20.21
N GLU A 85 -11.82 -4.07 -21.21
CA GLU A 85 -11.93 -5.52 -21.36
C GLU A 85 -11.22 -5.98 -22.63
N ASP A 86 -10.26 -6.89 -22.50
CA ASP A 86 -9.66 -7.57 -23.64
C ASP A 86 -10.67 -8.56 -24.23
N THR A 87 -11.35 -8.14 -25.28
CA THR A 87 -12.47 -8.88 -25.90
C THR A 87 -12.05 -10.08 -26.72
N THR A 88 -10.80 -10.11 -27.16
CA THR A 88 -10.22 -11.22 -27.92
C THR A 88 -9.44 -12.17 -27.02
N GLY A 89 -9.08 -11.71 -25.83
CA GLY A 89 -8.28 -12.49 -24.90
C GLY A 89 -6.86 -12.74 -25.41
N ASP A 90 -6.39 -11.93 -26.35
CA ASP A 90 -5.06 -11.98 -26.93
C ASP A 90 -4.27 -10.66 -26.74
N GLY A 91 -4.81 -9.74 -25.95
CA GLY A 91 -4.24 -8.44 -25.62
C GLY A 91 -4.36 -7.39 -26.72
N THR A 92 -4.98 -7.71 -27.87
CA THR A 92 -4.96 -6.83 -29.06
C THR A 92 -6.18 -5.93 -29.21
N LYS A 93 -7.33 -6.26 -28.59
CA LYS A 93 -8.57 -5.49 -28.72
C LYS A 93 -9.26 -5.25 -27.39
N TRP A 94 -9.20 -4.00 -26.95
CA TRP A 94 -9.79 -3.55 -25.70
C TRP A 94 -11.11 -2.83 -25.95
N LYS A 95 -12.20 -3.35 -25.39
CA LYS A 95 -13.50 -2.67 -25.34
C LYS A 95 -13.54 -1.78 -24.11
N GLN A 96 -14.00 -0.55 -24.30
CA GLN A 96 -14.29 0.38 -23.22
C GLN A 96 -15.78 0.36 -22.86
N THR A 97 -16.06 0.31 -21.57
CA THR A 97 -17.39 0.55 -20.98
C THR A 97 -17.26 1.68 -19.96
N VAL A 98 -18.18 2.65 -19.98
CA VAL A 98 -18.24 3.71 -18.96
C VAL A 98 -19.11 3.20 -17.80
N PHE A 99 -18.53 3.14 -16.60
CA PHE A 99 -19.27 2.77 -15.38
C PHE A 99 -19.95 3.99 -14.74
N ILE A 100 -19.23 5.11 -14.65
CA ILE A 100 -19.74 6.40 -14.16
C ILE A 100 -18.95 7.54 -14.82
N ASP A 101 -19.58 8.67 -15.09
CA ASP A 101 -18.98 9.80 -15.80
C ASP A 101 -19.28 11.19 -15.22
N ASN A 102 -19.84 11.22 -14.02
CA ASN A 102 -20.25 12.43 -13.32
C ASN A 102 -19.58 12.56 -11.93
N LEU A 103 -18.39 11.99 -11.77
CA LEU A 103 -17.63 12.10 -10.52
C LEU A 103 -16.97 13.47 -10.40
N THR A 104 -16.92 13.98 -9.18
CA THR A 104 -16.04 15.09 -8.82
C THR A 104 -14.63 14.56 -8.54
N PHE A 105 -13.73 15.43 -8.09
CA PHE A 105 -12.35 15.10 -7.72
C PHE A 105 -12.20 13.76 -7.01
N ALA A 106 -11.54 12.80 -7.65
CA ALA A 106 -11.36 11.44 -7.16
C ALA A 106 -9.94 10.93 -7.41
N THR A 107 -9.41 10.15 -6.46
CA THR A 107 -7.97 9.84 -6.36
C THR A 107 -7.66 8.38 -6.01
N GLY A 108 -8.68 7.57 -5.69
CA GLY A 108 -8.51 6.16 -5.36
C GLY A 108 -9.67 5.32 -5.88
N ILE A 109 -9.38 4.10 -6.33
CA ILE A 109 -10.37 3.13 -6.82
C ILE A 109 -9.99 1.72 -6.36
N GLN A 110 -10.97 0.93 -5.92
CA GLN A 110 -10.81 -0.51 -5.71
C GLN A 110 -12.14 -1.24 -5.97
N VAL A 111 -12.08 -2.44 -6.55
CA VAL A 111 -13.26 -3.27 -6.83
C VAL A 111 -13.36 -4.43 -5.84
N GLY A 112 -14.58 -4.77 -5.44
CA GLY A 112 -14.84 -5.87 -4.52
C GLY A 112 -16.15 -5.70 -3.76
N PHE A 113 -16.57 -6.76 -3.09
CA PHE A 113 -17.79 -6.80 -2.30
C PHE A 113 -19.05 -6.36 -3.08
N GLY A 114 -19.10 -6.71 -4.38
CA GLY A 114 -20.23 -6.38 -5.26
C GLY A 114 -20.34 -4.90 -5.60
N GLY A 115 -19.22 -4.21 -5.79
CA GLY A 115 -19.20 -2.80 -6.20
C GLY A 115 -17.80 -2.19 -6.29
N VAL A 116 -17.77 -0.86 -6.28
CA VAL A 116 -16.56 -0.05 -6.49
C VAL A 116 -16.39 0.94 -5.34
N TYR A 117 -15.24 0.86 -4.67
CA TYR A 117 -14.79 1.81 -3.66
C TYR A 117 -14.10 2.98 -4.36
N VAL A 118 -14.50 4.22 -4.05
CA VAL A 118 -13.96 5.43 -4.70
C VAL A 118 -13.58 6.47 -3.64
N GLY A 119 -12.33 6.90 -3.67
CA GLY A 119 -11.84 8.00 -2.85
C GLY A 119 -12.11 9.33 -3.53
N ALA A 120 -13.04 10.11 -3.00
CA ALA A 120 -13.34 11.44 -3.48
C ALA A 120 -13.63 12.32 -2.25
N PRO A 121 -12.64 13.06 -1.72
CA PRO A 121 -12.79 13.78 -0.48
C PRO A 121 -14.04 14.68 -0.55
N PRO A 122 -14.84 14.79 0.52
CA PRO A 122 -14.47 14.48 1.88
C PRO A 122 -14.82 13.03 2.25
N ASN A 123 -15.09 12.18 1.25
CA ASN A 123 -15.74 10.89 1.42
C ASN A 123 -14.92 9.73 0.83
N LEU A 124 -15.07 8.56 1.44
CA LEU A 124 -14.89 7.28 0.79
C LEU A 124 -16.28 6.78 0.37
N PHE A 125 -16.50 6.64 -0.93
CA PHE A 125 -17.76 6.16 -1.49
C PHE A 125 -17.71 4.67 -1.81
N PHE A 126 -18.88 4.03 -1.83
CA PHE A 126 -19.10 2.72 -2.42
C PHE A 126 -20.26 2.78 -3.42
N PHE A 127 -19.98 2.42 -4.66
CA PHE A 127 -20.96 2.31 -5.74
C PHE A 127 -21.33 0.84 -5.90
N PRO A 128 -22.56 0.41 -5.53
CA PRO A 128 -22.97 -0.98 -5.65
C PRO A 128 -23.13 -1.40 -7.11
N ASP A 129 -22.69 -2.62 -7.44
CA ASP A 129 -22.86 -3.32 -8.71
C ASP A 129 -22.98 -4.83 -8.40
N LYS A 130 -24.08 -5.17 -7.74
CA LYS A 130 -24.38 -6.53 -7.26
C LYS A 130 -24.87 -7.42 -8.39
N ASN A 131 -25.52 -6.84 -9.40
CA ASN A 131 -25.99 -7.58 -10.57
C ASN A 131 -24.87 -7.87 -11.58
N GLY A 132 -23.73 -7.17 -11.48
CA GLY A 132 -22.56 -7.35 -12.33
C GLY A 132 -22.77 -6.87 -13.77
N ASP A 133 -23.72 -5.94 -14.00
CA ASP A 133 -24.04 -5.39 -15.31
C ASP A 133 -23.16 -4.20 -15.72
N ASP A 134 -22.14 -3.91 -14.90
CA ASP A 134 -21.17 -2.83 -15.07
C ASP A 134 -21.83 -1.45 -15.02
N LYS A 135 -22.87 -1.29 -14.18
CA LYS A 135 -23.50 0.00 -13.86
C LYS A 135 -23.80 0.11 -12.36
N PRO A 136 -23.76 1.32 -11.78
CA PRO A 136 -24.21 1.51 -10.41
C PRO A 136 -25.67 1.10 -10.23
N ASP A 137 -25.94 0.18 -9.32
CA ASP A 137 -27.29 -0.28 -8.97
C ASP A 137 -28.12 0.80 -8.25
N ALA A 138 -27.43 1.73 -7.57
CA ALA A 138 -28.04 2.76 -6.74
C ALA A 138 -27.10 3.97 -6.56
N ALA A 139 -27.60 4.99 -5.87
CA ALA A 139 -26.77 6.11 -5.41
C ALA A 139 -25.60 5.62 -4.53
N PRO A 140 -24.44 6.29 -4.56
CA PRO A 140 -23.29 5.86 -3.78
C PRO A 140 -23.54 5.92 -2.27
N GLU A 141 -23.08 4.89 -1.57
CA GLU A 141 -23.02 4.88 -0.11
C GLU A 141 -21.78 5.66 0.34
N ILE A 142 -21.92 6.50 1.38
CA ILE A 142 -20.76 7.12 2.05
C ILE A 142 -20.30 6.16 3.14
N LEU A 143 -19.15 5.53 2.94
CA LEU A 143 -18.57 4.60 3.91
C LEU A 143 -17.82 5.34 5.02
N LEU A 144 -17.08 6.37 4.66
CA LEU A 144 -16.35 7.25 5.57
C LEU A 144 -16.47 8.70 5.11
N ASP A 145 -16.48 9.64 6.05
CA ASP A 145 -16.43 11.07 5.80
C ASP A 145 -15.34 11.76 6.64
N GLY A 146 -15.09 13.05 6.38
CA GLY A 146 -14.11 13.86 7.12
C GLY A 146 -12.71 13.87 6.54
N TRP A 147 -12.55 13.47 5.28
CA TRP A 147 -11.30 13.62 4.53
C TRP A 147 -11.08 15.09 4.10
N GLY A 148 -9.88 15.60 4.37
CA GLY A 148 -9.44 16.94 4.01
C GLY A 148 -9.25 17.11 2.50
N ARG A 149 -9.05 18.37 2.09
CA ARG A 149 -8.93 18.82 0.69
C ARG A 149 -7.92 19.95 0.50
N GLU A 150 -7.12 20.24 1.52
CA GLU A 150 -6.23 21.41 1.55
C GLU A 150 -5.13 21.31 0.49
N ASP A 151 -4.57 20.11 0.30
CA ASP A 151 -3.67 19.79 -0.79
C ASP A 151 -4.23 18.64 -1.63
N THR A 152 -4.50 18.94 -2.91
CA THR A 152 -5.10 18.00 -3.85
C THR A 152 -4.17 16.85 -4.26
N HIS A 153 -2.87 16.88 -3.92
CA HIS A 153 -1.97 15.73 -4.08
C HIS A 153 -1.93 14.80 -2.87
N GLU A 154 -2.51 15.22 -1.74
CA GLU A 154 -2.27 14.58 -0.44
C GLU A 154 -3.53 13.99 0.17
N THR A 155 -4.53 13.73 -0.68
CA THR A 155 -5.82 13.16 -0.30
C THR A 155 -5.77 11.63 -0.26
N LEU A 156 -6.86 10.99 0.20
CA LEU A 156 -6.97 9.53 0.25
C LEU A 156 -6.71 8.90 -1.13
N ASN A 157 -5.73 8.01 -1.24
CA ASN A 157 -5.36 7.40 -2.53
C ASN A 157 -4.81 5.95 -2.35
N ASN A 158 -4.45 5.34 -3.49
CA ASN A 158 -3.80 4.02 -3.61
C ASN A 158 -4.50 2.87 -2.85
N PHE A 159 -5.70 2.51 -3.29
CA PHE A 159 -6.52 1.52 -2.59
C PHE A 159 -6.11 0.07 -2.91
N THR A 160 -5.70 -0.69 -1.91
CA THR A 160 -5.23 -2.08 -2.08
C THR A 160 -5.83 -3.02 -1.03
N TRP A 161 -6.28 -4.21 -1.44
CA TRP A 161 -6.71 -5.25 -0.49
C TRP A 161 -5.50 -5.87 0.22
N GLY A 162 -5.46 -5.74 1.55
CA GLY A 162 -4.41 -6.33 2.38
C GLY A 162 -4.60 -7.82 2.61
N PRO A 163 -3.55 -8.55 3.03
CA PRO A 163 -3.65 -9.98 3.30
C PRO A 163 -4.68 -10.34 4.38
N ASP A 164 -4.85 -9.47 5.37
CA ASP A 164 -5.80 -9.59 6.48
C ASP A 164 -7.28 -9.35 6.07
N GLY A 165 -7.56 -9.02 4.81
CA GLY A 165 -8.92 -8.80 4.31
C GLY A 165 -9.46 -7.38 4.56
N TRP A 166 -8.59 -6.43 4.91
CA TRP A 166 -8.92 -5.00 4.99
C TRP A 166 -8.61 -4.28 3.67
N LEU A 167 -9.34 -3.20 3.39
CA LEU A 167 -8.98 -2.23 2.35
C LEU A 167 -7.96 -1.24 2.92
N TYR A 168 -6.80 -1.11 2.31
CA TYR A 168 -5.77 -0.14 2.70
C TYR A 168 -5.75 1.04 1.74
N GLY A 169 -5.27 2.19 2.22
CA GLY A 169 -4.90 3.32 1.40
C GLY A 169 -3.94 4.27 2.10
N THR A 170 -3.54 5.32 1.40
CA THR A 170 -2.54 6.30 1.84
C THR A 170 -3.12 7.71 1.93
N HIS A 171 -2.46 8.60 2.68
CA HIS A 171 -2.86 9.99 2.87
C HIS A 171 -1.66 10.88 3.24
N GLY A 172 -1.51 12.05 2.62
CA GLY A 172 -0.33 12.91 2.81
C GLY A 172 -0.41 13.85 4.02
N VAL A 173 0.70 14.56 4.27
CA VAL A 173 1.02 15.36 5.47
C VAL A 173 0.37 16.75 5.52
N PHE A 174 0.09 17.38 4.38
CA PHE A 174 -0.44 18.74 4.29
C PHE A 174 -1.97 18.82 4.25
N THR A 175 -2.64 17.68 4.08
CA THR A 175 -4.09 17.56 4.19
C THR A 175 -4.46 17.04 5.58
N HIS A 176 -5.38 17.69 6.28
CA HIS A 176 -5.74 17.34 7.66
C HIS A 176 -7.13 16.75 7.72
N SER A 177 -7.21 15.47 8.07
CA SER A 177 -8.46 14.71 8.07
C SER A 177 -8.88 14.32 9.48
N LYS A 178 -10.20 14.26 9.71
CA LYS A 178 -10.86 13.73 10.92
C LYS A 178 -11.89 12.69 10.49
N VAL A 179 -11.42 11.47 10.27
CA VAL A 179 -12.14 10.43 9.56
C VAL A 179 -13.04 9.63 10.50
N GLY A 180 -14.23 9.29 10.03
CA GLY A 180 -15.14 8.36 10.70
C GLY A 180 -16.22 7.87 9.76
N VAL A 181 -17.01 6.90 10.22
CA VAL A 181 -18.29 6.55 9.56
C VAL A 181 -19.24 7.75 9.68
N PRO A 182 -20.11 8.03 8.70
CA PRO A 182 -21.08 9.12 8.81
C PRO A 182 -21.82 9.13 10.14
N GLY A 183 -21.88 10.30 10.77
CA GLY A 183 -22.46 10.48 12.12
C GLY A 183 -21.50 10.23 13.29
N THR A 184 -20.24 9.87 13.05
CA THR A 184 -19.23 9.74 14.12
C THR A 184 -19.04 11.09 14.84
N PRO A 185 -19.15 11.15 16.19
CA PRO A 185 -18.91 12.35 16.98
C PRO A 185 -17.51 12.93 16.77
N ALA A 186 -17.38 14.26 16.87
CA ALA A 186 -16.14 14.96 16.55
C ALA A 186 -14.92 14.49 17.39
N ASP A 187 -15.14 14.13 18.67
CA ASP A 187 -14.13 13.64 19.60
C ASP A 187 -13.75 12.16 19.37
N LYS A 188 -14.55 11.43 18.58
CA LYS A 188 -14.32 10.02 18.23
C LYS A 188 -13.71 9.81 16.85
N ARG A 189 -13.56 10.89 16.07
CA ARG A 189 -12.96 10.83 14.74
C ARG A 189 -11.45 10.61 14.82
N VAL A 190 -10.94 9.77 13.93
CA VAL A 190 -9.52 9.47 13.82
C VAL A 190 -8.84 10.60 13.05
N LYS A 191 -7.88 11.25 13.69
CA LYS A 191 -7.05 12.27 13.04
C LYS A 191 -6.02 11.60 12.14
N ILE A 192 -5.86 12.09 10.91
CA ILE A 192 -4.82 11.63 9.99
C ILE A 192 -4.28 12.79 9.15
N ASN A 193 -2.95 12.91 9.15
CA ASN A 193 -2.14 13.66 8.20
C ASN A 193 -0.80 12.93 8.11
N ALA A 194 -0.41 12.46 6.92
CA ALA A 194 0.70 11.52 6.68
C ALA A 194 0.45 10.15 7.32
N GLY A 195 0.02 9.16 6.54
CA GLY A 195 -0.15 7.81 7.06
C GLY A 195 -0.74 6.81 6.08
N VAL A 196 -0.72 5.56 6.54
CA VAL A 196 -1.44 4.44 5.94
C VAL A 196 -2.67 4.17 6.79
N TRP A 197 -3.83 4.10 6.16
CA TRP A 197 -5.09 3.77 6.81
C TRP A 197 -5.64 2.45 6.29
N ARG A 198 -6.56 1.84 7.05
CA ARG A 198 -7.30 0.66 6.63
C ARG A 198 -8.77 0.74 7.01
N PHE A 199 -9.64 0.18 6.18
CA PHE A 199 -11.08 0.08 6.36
C PHE A 199 -11.54 -1.37 6.18
N HIS A 200 -12.30 -1.90 7.14
CA HIS A 200 -12.78 -3.28 7.06
C HIS A 200 -14.11 -3.32 6.29
N PRO A 201 -14.20 -4.06 5.17
CA PRO A 201 -15.35 -3.99 4.26
C PRO A 201 -16.67 -4.46 4.87
N THR A 202 -16.63 -5.46 5.77
CA THR A 202 -17.84 -6.01 6.42
C THR A 202 -18.13 -5.44 7.81
N THR A 203 -17.13 -5.21 8.67
CA THR A 203 -17.36 -4.62 10.02
C THR A 203 -17.44 -3.10 10.01
N LYS A 204 -17.10 -2.46 8.88
CA LYS A 204 -17.10 -1.00 8.68
C LYS A 204 -16.20 -0.23 9.66
N GLN A 205 -15.21 -0.91 10.22
CA GLN A 205 -14.22 -0.29 11.10
C GLN A 205 -13.17 0.47 10.27
N PHE A 206 -12.72 1.60 10.79
CA PHE A 206 -11.63 2.40 10.23
C PHE A 206 -10.49 2.49 11.24
N GLU A 207 -9.27 2.28 10.77
CA GLU A 207 -8.07 2.39 11.60
C GLU A 207 -6.94 3.13 10.86
N LEU A 208 -6.17 3.91 11.63
CA LEU A 208 -4.85 4.35 11.21
C LEU A 208 -3.87 3.19 11.42
N HIS A 209 -3.34 2.62 10.34
CA HIS A 209 -2.43 1.50 10.41
C HIS A 209 -1.04 1.95 10.89
N CYS A 210 -0.50 3.03 10.32
CA CYS A 210 0.72 3.69 10.77
C CYS A 210 0.74 5.16 10.30
N GLU A 211 1.57 6.00 10.93
CA GLU A 211 1.60 7.44 10.67
C GLU A 211 3.01 8.00 10.45
N GLY A 212 3.09 9.13 9.76
CA GLY A 212 4.32 9.87 9.47
C GLY A 212 4.71 9.86 7.99
N ALA A 213 5.99 10.09 7.68
CA ALA A 213 6.51 10.33 6.32
C ALA A 213 6.02 11.63 5.67
N SER A 214 5.83 11.64 4.35
CA SER A 214 5.50 12.82 3.55
C SER A 214 4.13 12.64 2.88
N ASN A 215 4.11 12.63 1.54
CA ASN A 215 2.95 12.31 0.73
C ASN A 215 3.05 10.87 0.18
N GLN A 216 2.35 9.91 0.77
CA GLN A 216 2.36 8.52 0.32
C GLN A 216 1.45 8.30 -0.89
N TRP A 217 1.98 7.57 -1.89
CA TRP A 217 1.31 7.31 -3.17
C TRP A 217 1.31 5.83 -3.58
N GLY A 218 1.63 4.94 -2.63
CA GLY A 218 1.78 3.52 -2.92
C GLY A 218 1.85 2.70 -1.65
N ILE A 219 1.14 1.57 -1.59
CA ILE A 219 1.31 0.52 -0.60
C ILE A 219 1.12 -0.86 -1.24
N ASP A 220 2.02 -1.79 -0.94
CA ASP A 220 1.89 -3.20 -1.34
C ASP A 220 2.63 -4.16 -0.38
N TRP A 221 2.41 -5.46 -0.54
CA TRP A 221 2.96 -6.53 0.30
C TRP A 221 3.86 -7.48 -0.48
N ASN A 222 4.95 -7.92 0.14
CA ASN A 222 5.77 -9.01 -0.38
C ASN A 222 5.10 -10.39 -0.18
N ASP A 223 5.72 -11.47 -0.69
CA ASP A 223 5.15 -12.83 -0.64
C ASP A 223 4.99 -13.38 0.79
N ARG A 224 5.58 -12.70 1.78
CA ARG A 224 5.52 -13.01 3.21
C ARG A 224 4.58 -12.06 3.99
N GLY A 225 3.93 -11.12 3.31
CA GLY A 225 2.98 -10.19 3.91
C GLY A 225 3.61 -9.04 4.68
N HIS A 226 4.87 -8.69 4.44
CA HIS A 226 5.42 -7.42 4.94
C HIS A 226 4.95 -6.28 4.05
N ALA A 227 4.43 -5.22 4.65
CA ALA A 227 3.89 -4.07 3.94
C ALA A 227 4.98 -3.03 3.66
N PHE A 228 4.95 -2.41 2.49
CA PHE A 228 5.86 -1.34 2.09
C PHE A 228 5.07 -0.21 1.47
N PHE A 229 5.43 1.03 1.77
CA PHE A 229 4.82 2.19 1.14
C PHE A 229 5.85 3.15 0.57
N THR A 230 5.53 3.72 -0.58
CA THR A 230 6.33 4.77 -1.20
C THR A 230 5.77 6.15 -0.89
N ALA A 231 6.67 7.11 -0.71
CA ALA A 231 6.33 8.51 -0.55
C ALA A 231 6.98 9.37 -1.64
N CYS A 232 6.27 10.41 -2.09
CA CYS A 232 6.66 11.25 -3.21
C CYS A 232 7.93 12.07 -2.95
N VAL A 233 8.10 12.57 -1.72
CA VAL A 233 9.24 13.42 -1.32
C VAL A 233 10.22 12.61 -0.48
N ILE A 234 11.53 12.86 -0.67
CA ILE A 234 12.62 12.11 -0.03
C ILE A 234 12.46 12.10 1.50
N PRO A 235 12.64 10.93 2.15
CA PRO A 235 12.99 9.64 1.56
C PRO A 235 11.79 8.85 1.02
N HIS A 236 12.01 7.98 0.02
CA HIS A 236 10.92 7.48 -0.81
C HIS A 236 10.31 6.15 -0.39
N LEU A 237 10.95 5.34 0.45
CA LEU A 237 10.48 3.99 0.78
C LEU A 237 10.53 3.67 2.27
N TYR A 238 9.47 3.03 2.77
CA TYR A 238 9.29 2.67 4.18
C TYR A 238 8.74 1.25 4.31
N HIS A 239 9.14 0.55 5.39
CA HIS A 239 8.52 -0.71 5.83
C HIS A 239 7.36 -0.36 6.76
N ALA A 240 6.12 -0.68 6.40
CA ALA A 240 4.92 -0.31 7.13
C ALA A 240 4.63 -1.28 8.29
N VAL A 241 5.20 -0.97 9.46
CA VAL A 241 4.88 -1.65 10.72
C VAL A 241 3.59 -1.07 11.33
N GLN A 242 2.64 -1.93 11.72
CA GLN A 242 1.41 -1.53 12.38
C GLN A 242 1.71 -0.78 13.69
N GLY A 243 1.07 0.38 13.89
CA GLY A 243 1.32 1.28 15.01
C GLY A 243 2.68 1.99 14.95
N GLY A 244 3.38 1.93 13.81
CA GLY A 244 4.63 2.65 13.58
C GLY A 244 4.39 4.15 13.42
N ARG A 245 5.33 4.95 13.97
CA ARG A 245 5.38 6.41 13.85
C ARG A 245 6.68 6.81 13.16
N TYR A 246 6.59 7.26 11.92
CA TYR A 246 7.72 7.54 11.05
C TYR A 246 8.09 9.02 11.03
N GLN A 247 9.34 9.31 10.66
CA GLN A 247 9.83 10.66 10.45
C GLN A 247 8.89 11.41 9.52
N ARG A 248 8.46 12.60 9.92
CA ARG A 248 7.50 13.43 9.18
C ARG A 248 8.22 14.47 8.33
N GLN A 249 7.66 14.81 7.16
CA GLN A 249 8.11 15.97 6.38
C GLN A 249 7.78 17.29 7.09
N ALA A 250 6.61 17.35 7.72
CA ALA A 250 6.10 18.55 8.38
C ALA A 250 5.17 18.21 9.56
N GLY A 251 4.99 19.19 10.43
CA GLY A 251 4.14 19.09 11.62
C GLY A 251 4.73 18.21 12.73
N GLN A 252 3.94 17.98 13.77
CA GLN A 252 4.25 17.11 14.89
C GLN A 252 3.33 15.88 14.87
N HIS A 253 3.75 14.80 15.52
CA HIS A 253 2.86 13.66 15.77
C HIS A 253 1.70 14.07 16.68
N PHE A 254 0.55 13.42 16.54
CA PHE A 254 -0.58 13.67 17.42
C PHE A 254 -0.27 13.26 18.87
N ASN A 255 0.44 12.14 19.06
CA ASN A 255 0.92 11.73 20.37
C ASN A 255 2.26 12.42 20.70
N GLN A 256 2.21 13.39 21.63
CA GLN A 256 3.37 14.16 22.11
C GLN A 256 4.43 13.31 22.84
N ALA A 257 4.08 12.10 23.27
CA ALA A 257 5.03 11.14 23.84
C ALA A 257 5.80 10.34 22.77
N THR A 258 5.69 10.74 21.50
CA THR A 258 6.55 10.24 20.41
C THR A 258 7.89 10.97 20.45
N TYR A 259 8.81 10.49 21.30
CA TYR A 259 10.10 11.16 21.54
C TYR A 259 11.15 10.95 20.44
N ALA A 260 10.92 10.01 19.53
CA ALA A 260 11.77 9.74 18.38
C ALA A 260 10.98 8.97 17.33
N ASP A 261 11.45 8.99 16.08
CA ASP A 261 10.76 8.42 14.93
C ASP A 261 11.43 7.19 14.35
N LEU A 262 10.64 6.26 13.85
CA LEU A 262 11.08 5.28 12.86
C LEU A 262 11.57 6.01 11.61
N LYS A 263 12.59 5.45 10.96
CA LYS A 263 13.21 6.04 9.77
C LYS A 263 12.83 5.26 8.52
N THR A 264 13.07 5.90 7.38
CA THR A 264 13.01 5.23 6.07
C THR A 264 13.92 4.01 6.03
N ILE A 265 13.56 3.05 5.18
CA ILE A 265 14.42 1.91 4.87
C ILE A 265 15.41 2.20 3.72
N THR A 266 15.30 3.40 3.14
CA THR A 266 16.09 3.87 1.99
C THR A 266 17.51 4.27 2.39
N THR A 267 18.51 3.74 1.68
CA THR A 267 19.94 4.03 1.94
C THR A 267 20.60 4.94 0.89
N PHE A 268 19.87 5.38 -0.14
CA PHE A 268 20.37 6.18 -1.25
C PHE A 268 19.37 7.25 -1.69
N LYS A 269 19.76 8.10 -2.66
CA LYS A 269 18.88 9.09 -3.27
C LYS A 269 18.92 8.94 -4.79
N TYR A 270 17.79 9.19 -5.45
CA TYR A 270 17.75 9.39 -6.89
C TYR A 270 17.99 10.87 -7.25
N GLU A 271 18.01 11.12 -8.55
CA GLU A 271 18.30 12.40 -9.19
C GLU A 271 17.30 13.49 -8.79
N ARG A 272 16.00 13.15 -8.77
CA ARG A 272 14.88 14.01 -8.37
C ARG A 272 13.85 13.20 -7.59
N ALA A 273 12.97 13.89 -6.88
CA ALA A 273 11.94 13.26 -6.06
C ALA A 273 10.56 13.59 -6.59
N ALA A 274 9.87 12.59 -7.12
CA ALA A 274 8.42 12.55 -7.26
C ALA A 274 8.03 11.10 -7.57
N TYR A 275 7.82 10.33 -6.52
CA TYR A 275 7.55 8.89 -6.63
C TYR A 275 6.09 8.58 -6.38
N CYS A 276 5.55 7.64 -7.14
CA CYS A 276 4.16 7.21 -7.01
C CYS A 276 3.96 5.75 -7.43
N GLY A 277 2.90 5.15 -6.90
CA GLY A 277 2.63 3.73 -7.03
C GLY A 277 3.60 2.88 -6.21
N SER A 278 3.16 1.68 -5.88
CA SER A 278 4.00 0.64 -5.28
C SER A 278 3.44 -0.70 -5.70
N MET A 279 4.30 -1.53 -6.27
CA MET A 279 3.94 -2.90 -6.60
C MET A 279 5.13 -3.81 -6.29
N VAL A 280 4.97 -4.70 -5.33
CA VAL A 280 5.93 -5.78 -5.12
C VAL A 280 5.63 -6.86 -6.15
N TYR A 281 6.56 -7.15 -7.05
CA TYR A 281 6.24 -8.03 -8.18
C TYR A 281 6.09 -9.49 -7.74
N LEU A 282 4.86 -10.00 -7.84
CA LEU A 282 4.48 -11.38 -7.55
C LEU A 282 3.69 -12.04 -8.68
N GLY A 283 3.75 -11.46 -9.89
CA GLY A 283 2.99 -11.91 -11.07
C GLY A 283 3.45 -13.25 -11.67
N GLY A 284 4.62 -13.76 -11.30
CA GLY A 284 5.13 -15.08 -11.69
C GLY A 284 5.62 -15.22 -13.15
N LEU A 285 5.45 -14.20 -13.99
CA LEU A 285 5.91 -14.20 -15.39
C LEU A 285 7.37 -13.75 -15.54
N PHE A 286 7.79 -12.72 -14.79
CA PHE A 286 9.14 -12.15 -14.93
C PHE A 286 10.20 -13.08 -14.34
N PRO A 287 11.47 -12.93 -14.75
CA PRO A 287 12.58 -13.67 -14.16
C PRO A 287 12.62 -13.60 -12.63
N ALA A 288 13.11 -14.66 -11.99
CA ALA A 288 13.11 -14.82 -10.54
C ALA A 288 13.76 -13.63 -9.79
N GLU A 289 14.67 -12.91 -10.42
CA GLU A 289 15.33 -11.73 -9.85
C GLU A 289 14.45 -10.48 -9.68
N TYR A 290 13.25 -10.49 -10.26
CA TYR A 290 12.20 -9.48 -10.07
C TYR A 290 11.16 -9.91 -9.04
N ARG A 291 11.09 -11.20 -8.67
CA ARG A 291 10.16 -11.63 -7.63
C ARG A 291 10.54 -10.97 -6.30
N ASP A 292 9.54 -10.44 -5.60
CA ASP A 292 9.72 -9.70 -4.34
C ASP A 292 10.57 -8.41 -4.46
N THR A 293 10.74 -7.87 -5.67
CA THR A 293 11.27 -6.51 -5.84
C THR A 293 10.14 -5.49 -5.90
N LEU A 294 10.41 -4.29 -5.42
CA LEU A 294 9.49 -3.16 -5.47
C LEU A 294 9.65 -2.42 -6.79
N ILE A 295 8.57 -2.34 -7.56
CA ILE A 295 8.45 -1.52 -8.76
C ILE A 295 7.56 -0.32 -8.43
N PHE A 296 8.02 0.88 -8.79
CA PHE A 296 7.31 2.14 -8.57
C PHE A 296 7.70 3.16 -9.64
N ASN A 297 6.94 4.24 -9.73
CA ASN A 297 7.11 5.25 -10.78
C ASN A 297 7.90 6.45 -10.27
N ASP A 298 8.67 7.06 -11.15
CA ASP A 298 9.37 8.32 -10.94
C ASP A 298 8.95 9.30 -12.04
N ILE A 299 7.96 10.13 -11.72
CA ILE A 299 7.38 11.03 -12.71
C ILE A 299 8.37 12.11 -13.11
N HIS A 300 9.24 12.58 -12.22
CA HIS A 300 10.19 13.64 -12.55
C HIS A 300 11.26 13.20 -13.54
N MET A 301 11.52 11.89 -13.63
CA MET A 301 12.56 11.33 -14.49
C MET A 301 12.01 10.53 -15.67
N SER A 302 10.69 10.41 -15.83
CA SER A 302 10.05 9.59 -16.87
C SER A 302 10.54 8.14 -16.83
N LYS A 303 10.59 7.57 -15.62
CA LYS A 303 11.14 6.24 -15.34
C LYS A 303 10.20 5.40 -14.50
N ILE A 304 10.28 4.09 -14.70
CA ILE A 304 9.80 3.09 -13.76
C ILE A 304 11.03 2.52 -13.06
N ARG A 305 11.05 2.62 -11.73
CA ARG A 305 12.17 2.20 -10.88
C ARG A 305 11.96 0.76 -10.39
N ASN A 306 13.05 0.13 -10.01
CA ASN A 306 13.06 -1.20 -9.39
C ASN A 306 14.02 -1.22 -8.21
N GLU A 307 13.62 -1.81 -7.10
CA GLU A 307 14.43 -1.92 -5.90
C GLU A 307 14.26 -3.28 -5.23
N LYS A 308 15.35 -3.82 -4.72
CA LYS A 308 15.31 -5.07 -3.97
C LYS A 308 15.07 -4.76 -2.49
N LEU A 309 14.11 -5.46 -1.89
CA LEU A 309 13.83 -5.41 -0.47
C LEU A 309 14.74 -6.42 0.25
N VAL A 310 15.51 -5.96 1.24
CA VAL A 310 16.53 -6.78 1.90
C VAL A 310 16.25 -6.84 3.40
N PRO A 311 16.03 -8.04 3.98
CA PRO A 311 15.87 -8.19 5.42
C PRO A 311 17.09 -7.65 6.18
N LYS A 312 16.84 -6.87 7.23
CA LYS A 312 17.88 -6.32 8.11
C LYS A 312 17.31 -6.14 9.50
N GLY A 313 17.93 -6.75 10.52
CA GLY A 313 17.41 -6.68 11.88
C GLY A 313 15.96 -7.18 11.94
N SER A 314 15.09 -6.42 12.58
CA SER A 314 13.67 -6.75 12.74
C SER A 314 12.79 -6.44 11.53
N GLY A 315 13.36 -5.83 10.49
CA GLY A 315 12.62 -5.27 9.35
C GLY A 315 13.45 -5.33 8.08
N PHE A 316 13.51 -4.22 7.33
CA PHE A 316 14.07 -4.19 5.99
C PHE A 316 14.97 -2.98 5.74
N THR A 317 15.85 -3.12 4.76
CA THR A 317 16.49 -2.05 4.00
C THR A 317 16.23 -2.30 2.51
N ASN A 318 16.76 -1.44 1.63
CA ASN A 318 16.64 -1.61 0.19
C ASN A 318 18.00 -1.50 -0.52
N GLU A 319 18.07 -2.13 -1.70
CA GLU A 319 19.17 -2.00 -2.65
C GLU A 319 18.64 -1.47 -3.99
N LYS A 320 19.32 -0.46 -4.53
CA LYS A 320 19.02 0.10 -5.85
C LYS A 320 19.30 -0.94 -6.94
N ARG A 321 18.34 -1.15 -7.85
CA ARG A 321 18.51 -1.98 -9.06
C ARG A 321 18.55 -1.06 -10.29
N PRO A 322 18.92 -1.56 -11.48
CA PRO A 322 18.73 -0.81 -12.72
C PRO A 322 17.27 -0.37 -12.89
N ASP A 323 17.06 0.77 -13.54
CA ASP A 323 15.73 1.26 -13.89
C ASP A 323 14.97 0.18 -14.69
N PHE A 324 13.69 -0.07 -14.34
CA PHE A 324 12.88 -1.09 -15.00
C PHE A 324 12.38 -0.64 -16.37
N ALA A 325 12.03 0.64 -16.51
CA ALA A 325 11.72 1.23 -17.80
C ALA A 325 12.17 2.69 -17.82
N VAL A 326 12.65 3.16 -18.97
CA VAL A 326 13.06 4.54 -19.18
C VAL A 326 12.38 5.04 -20.44
N CYS A 327 11.68 6.17 -20.36
CA CYS A 327 11.04 6.81 -21.50
C CYS A 327 11.82 8.06 -21.91
N SER A 328 12.12 8.22 -23.20
CA SER A 328 12.74 9.44 -23.72
C SER A 328 11.75 10.59 -23.93
N ASP A 329 10.45 10.31 -23.89
CA ASP A 329 9.41 11.33 -23.92
C ASP A 329 9.18 11.91 -22.52
N THR A 330 9.43 13.20 -22.35
CA THR A 330 9.33 13.89 -21.05
C THR A 330 7.89 14.09 -20.57
N TRP A 331 6.89 13.87 -21.43
CA TRP A 331 5.47 13.86 -21.05
C TRP A 331 5.06 12.57 -20.36
N PHE A 332 5.87 11.51 -20.45
CA PHE A 332 5.61 10.22 -19.78
C PHE A 332 5.62 10.38 -18.26
N ARG A 333 4.46 10.17 -17.64
CA ARG A 333 4.08 10.47 -16.25
C ARG A 333 3.34 9.27 -15.66
N THR A 334 4.06 8.17 -15.44
CA THR A 334 3.42 6.97 -14.90
C THR A 334 3.04 7.13 -13.43
N LEU A 335 1.85 6.67 -13.05
CA LEU A 335 1.31 6.90 -11.70
C LEU A 335 1.09 5.64 -10.87
N SER A 336 0.59 4.58 -11.49
CA SER A 336 0.25 3.33 -10.81
C SER A 336 0.64 2.14 -11.66
N THR A 337 0.98 1.03 -11.00
CA THR A 337 1.38 -0.24 -11.63
C THR A 337 0.74 -1.41 -10.90
N GLN A 338 0.23 -2.41 -11.64
CA GLN A 338 -0.28 -3.67 -11.08
C GLN A 338 0.01 -4.82 -12.06
N TYR A 339 0.26 -6.02 -11.54
CA TYR A 339 0.35 -7.23 -12.37
C TYR A 339 -1.03 -7.87 -12.58
N GLY A 340 -1.26 -8.42 -13.77
CA GLY A 340 -2.51 -9.06 -14.17
C GLY A 340 -2.55 -10.59 -14.03
N PRO A 341 -3.63 -11.23 -14.49
CA PRO A 341 -3.79 -12.69 -14.45
C PRO A 341 -2.73 -13.45 -15.28
N ASP A 342 -2.15 -12.83 -16.30
CA ASP A 342 -1.05 -13.40 -17.08
C ASP A 342 0.35 -13.07 -16.53
N GLY A 343 0.42 -12.35 -15.41
CA GLY A 343 1.66 -11.94 -14.76
C GLY A 343 2.37 -10.76 -15.42
N GLY A 344 1.81 -10.19 -16.49
CA GLY A 344 2.29 -8.94 -17.09
C GLY A 344 1.99 -7.72 -16.21
N LEU A 345 2.81 -6.69 -16.30
CA LEU A 345 2.67 -5.44 -15.55
C LEU A 345 1.87 -4.43 -16.38
N PHE A 346 0.74 -3.98 -15.87
CA PHE A 346 0.01 -2.82 -16.38
C PHE A 346 0.50 -1.55 -15.71
N VAL A 347 0.61 -0.48 -16.48
CA VAL A 347 0.98 0.85 -16.00
C VAL A 347 0.10 1.91 -16.64
N ILE A 348 -0.43 2.83 -15.83
CA ILE A 348 -1.13 4.01 -16.31
C ILE A 348 -0.15 5.17 -16.44
N ASP A 349 -0.31 5.93 -17.51
CA ASP A 349 0.42 7.14 -17.81
C ASP A 349 -0.58 8.31 -17.89
N TRP A 350 -0.45 9.24 -16.96
CA TRP A 350 -1.23 10.49 -16.97
C TRP A 350 -0.96 11.25 -18.29
N PHE A 351 0.27 11.19 -18.79
CA PHE A 351 0.76 11.83 -20.00
C PHE A 351 0.55 13.35 -20.01
N ASP A 352 1.48 14.12 -19.44
CA ASP A 352 1.34 15.57 -19.33
C ASP A 352 2.72 16.24 -19.32
N ARG A 353 2.79 17.43 -19.93
CA ARG A 353 3.96 18.32 -19.84
C ARG A 353 4.14 18.84 -18.42
N VAL A 354 3.04 19.08 -17.72
CA VAL A 354 3.01 19.70 -16.41
C VAL A 354 3.17 18.64 -15.32
N HIS A 355 4.29 18.68 -14.61
CA HIS A 355 4.64 17.66 -13.61
C HIS A 355 3.85 17.81 -12.29
N CYS A 356 3.35 19.01 -12.02
CA CYS A 356 2.71 19.45 -10.78
C CYS A 356 1.80 20.64 -11.06
N HIS A 357 0.82 20.90 -10.20
CA HIS A 357 -0.16 22.01 -10.26
C HIS A 357 0.36 23.46 -10.38
N GLN A 358 1.67 23.72 -10.50
CA GLN A 358 2.23 25.08 -10.56
C GLN A 358 1.97 25.79 -11.91
N GLN A 359 1.68 25.02 -12.98
CA GLN A 359 1.46 25.54 -14.34
C GLN A 359 0.09 25.10 -14.90
N ARG A 360 -0.97 25.28 -14.11
CA ARG A 360 -2.33 24.76 -14.40
C ARG A 360 -2.86 25.12 -15.80
N ALA A 361 -2.50 26.28 -16.33
CA ALA A 361 -2.97 26.76 -17.63
C ALA A 361 -2.36 25.98 -18.82
N GLU A 362 -1.30 25.22 -18.60
CA GLU A 362 -0.58 24.46 -19.64
C GLU A 362 -0.93 22.97 -19.64
N THR A 363 -1.87 22.55 -18.79
CA THR A 363 -2.29 21.14 -18.72
C THR A 363 -3.22 20.77 -19.88
N ASP A 364 -2.88 19.68 -20.57
CA ASP A 364 -3.76 19.03 -21.53
C ASP A 364 -4.58 17.91 -20.87
N ARG A 365 -5.91 18.06 -20.84
CA ARG A 365 -6.85 17.08 -20.28
C ARG A 365 -7.38 16.07 -21.30
N SER A 366 -6.96 16.20 -22.57
CA SER A 366 -7.47 15.36 -23.66
C SER A 366 -6.70 14.04 -23.84
N ASN A 367 -5.60 13.86 -23.10
CA ASN A 367 -4.63 12.80 -23.31
C ASN A 367 -4.50 11.83 -22.11
N GLY A 368 -3.91 10.65 -22.32
CA GLY A 368 -3.65 9.67 -21.27
C GLY A 368 -3.50 8.26 -21.84
N ARG A 369 -2.67 7.42 -21.22
CA ARG A 369 -2.29 6.11 -21.80
C ARG A 369 -2.22 5.00 -20.79
N ILE A 370 -2.30 3.78 -21.30
CA ILE A 370 -2.10 2.55 -20.54
C ILE A 370 -1.19 1.64 -21.33
N TYR A 371 -0.13 1.17 -20.68
CA TYR A 371 0.81 0.22 -21.25
C TYR A 371 0.78 -1.10 -20.49
N LYS A 372 1.15 -2.16 -21.19
CA LYS A 372 1.42 -3.47 -20.60
C LYS A 372 2.84 -3.91 -20.92
N ILE A 373 3.58 -4.31 -19.90
CA ILE A 373 4.95 -4.80 -20.00
C ILE A 373 4.94 -6.31 -19.72
N GLY A 374 5.34 -7.09 -20.71
CA GLY A 374 5.43 -8.55 -20.65
C GLY A 374 6.87 -9.05 -20.78
N TYR A 375 7.10 -10.33 -20.47
CA TYR A 375 8.38 -11.01 -20.64
C TYR A 375 8.22 -12.24 -21.54
N GLN A 376 9.15 -12.44 -22.48
CA GLN A 376 9.27 -13.61 -23.36
C GLN A 376 7.94 -14.18 -23.90
N GLY A 377 7.19 -13.38 -24.66
CA GLY A 377 5.97 -13.85 -25.31
C GLY A 377 4.85 -14.12 -24.32
N ILE A 378 4.52 -13.10 -23.52
CA ILE A 378 3.39 -13.08 -22.60
C ILE A 378 2.16 -13.74 -23.24
N LYS A 379 1.55 -14.67 -22.51
CA LYS A 379 0.33 -15.34 -22.93
C LYS A 379 -0.85 -14.69 -22.22
N PRO A 380 -1.72 -13.99 -22.94
CA PRO A 380 -2.93 -13.42 -22.37
C PRO A 380 -3.77 -14.49 -21.64
N ALA A 381 -4.45 -14.06 -20.58
CA ALA A 381 -5.26 -14.93 -19.74
C ALA A 381 -6.69 -14.41 -19.70
N VAL A 382 -7.61 -15.16 -20.31
CA VAL A 382 -9.06 -14.96 -20.12
C VAL A 382 -9.47 -15.73 -18.88
N VAL A 383 -9.97 -15.02 -17.88
CA VAL A 383 -10.30 -15.57 -16.57
C VAL A 383 -11.63 -15.02 -16.08
N ASP A 384 -12.31 -15.77 -15.24
CA ASP A 384 -13.41 -15.27 -14.42
C ASP A 384 -13.46 -16.07 -13.11
N LEU A 385 -12.84 -15.52 -12.07
CA LEU A 385 -12.76 -16.18 -10.78
C LEU A 385 -14.11 -16.15 -10.03
N ASN A 386 -15.03 -15.24 -10.36
CA ASN A 386 -16.34 -15.18 -9.70
C ASN A 386 -17.18 -16.44 -10.00
N ASN A 387 -16.99 -17.04 -11.16
CA ASN A 387 -17.68 -18.25 -11.61
C ASN A 387 -17.06 -19.56 -11.12
N LEU A 388 -15.91 -19.51 -10.45
CA LEU A 388 -15.27 -20.71 -9.89
C LEU A 388 -15.98 -21.18 -8.62
N ASN A 389 -16.04 -22.49 -8.40
CA ASN A 389 -16.49 -23.04 -7.12
C ASN A 389 -15.45 -22.78 -6.00
N ASP A 390 -15.86 -22.94 -4.74
CA ASP A 390 -14.98 -22.63 -3.61
C ASP A 390 -13.71 -23.49 -3.56
N ALA A 391 -13.78 -24.76 -4.00
CA ALA A 391 -12.62 -25.65 -4.03
C ALA A 391 -11.54 -25.15 -5.02
N ALA A 392 -11.95 -24.66 -6.18
CA ALA A 392 -11.05 -24.05 -7.16
C ALA A 392 -10.43 -22.75 -6.62
N LEU A 393 -11.21 -21.92 -5.92
CA LEU A 393 -10.68 -20.71 -5.25
C LEU A 393 -9.66 -21.06 -4.16
N VAL A 394 -9.88 -22.11 -3.37
CA VAL A 394 -8.89 -22.59 -2.39
C VAL A 394 -7.62 -23.05 -3.11
N ALA A 395 -7.72 -23.78 -4.23
CA ALA A 395 -6.57 -24.26 -4.99
C ALA A 395 -5.66 -23.12 -5.49
N HIS A 396 -6.22 -21.94 -5.79
CA HIS A 396 -5.44 -20.77 -6.20
C HIS A 396 -4.43 -20.27 -5.14
N HIS A 397 -4.56 -20.66 -3.87
CA HIS A 397 -3.59 -20.30 -2.82
C HIS A 397 -2.21 -20.93 -3.06
N LEU A 398 -2.13 -21.94 -3.92
CA LEU A 398 -0.88 -22.58 -4.35
C LEU A 398 -0.25 -21.93 -5.60
N ASN A 399 -0.94 -20.98 -6.24
CA ASN A 399 -0.51 -20.37 -7.51
C ASN A 399 0.75 -19.50 -7.31
N GLN A 400 1.62 -19.44 -8.32
CA GLN A 400 2.80 -18.56 -8.28
C GLN A 400 2.46 -17.09 -8.54
N ASN A 401 1.45 -16.83 -9.38
CA ASN A 401 0.92 -15.51 -9.65
C ASN A 401 -0.06 -15.11 -8.53
N ASP A 402 0.34 -14.14 -7.73
CA ASP A 402 -0.40 -13.70 -6.56
C ASP A 402 -1.70 -12.96 -6.91
N TRP A 403 -1.90 -12.56 -8.18
CA TRP A 403 -3.19 -12.03 -8.65
C TRP A 403 -4.33 -13.03 -8.38
N TYR A 404 -4.09 -14.31 -8.66
CA TYR A 404 -5.07 -15.36 -8.38
C TYR A 404 -5.29 -15.56 -6.89
N VAL A 405 -4.24 -15.47 -6.08
CA VAL A 405 -4.29 -15.66 -4.63
C VAL A 405 -5.10 -14.53 -3.98
N ARG A 406 -4.77 -13.27 -4.28
CA ARG A 406 -5.45 -12.08 -3.74
C ARG A 406 -6.92 -12.05 -4.17
N THR A 407 -7.19 -12.30 -5.44
CA THR A 407 -8.56 -12.33 -5.99
C THR A 407 -9.38 -13.45 -5.37
N ALA A 408 -8.82 -14.67 -5.26
CA ALA A 408 -9.53 -15.79 -4.66
C ALA A 408 -9.78 -15.59 -3.16
N ARG A 409 -8.83 -15.02 -2.41
CA ARG A 409 -9.04 -14.66 -1.00
C ARG A 409 -10.20 -13.68 -0.83
N ARG A 410 -10.22 -12.61 -1.64
CA ARG A 410 -11.30 -11.60 -1.61
C ARG A 410 -12.66 -12.24 -1.91
N ILE A 411 -12.77 -13.04 -2.96
CA ILE A 411 -14.03 -13.72 -3.31
C ILE A 411 -14.46 -14.70 -2.21
N LEU A 412 -13.55 -15.45 -1.62
CA LEU A 412 -13.88 -16.33 -0.49
C LEU A 412 -14.36 -15.53 0.74
N GLN A 413 -13.75 -14.38 1.01
CA GLN A 413 -14.20 -13.46 2.06
C GLN A 413 -15.63 -12.93 1.78
N GLU A 414 -15.93 -12.55 0.54
CA GLU A 414 -17.25 -12.11 0.09
C GLU A 414 -18.30 -13.22 0.24
N ARG A 415 -17.93 -14.47 -0.07
CA ARG A 415 -18.80 -15.66 0.06
C ARG A 415 -19.03 -16.07 1.51
N GLY A 416 -18.23 -15.58 2.45
CA GLY A 416 -18.36 -15.82 3.88
C GLY A 416 -17.88 -17.21 4.35
N PRO A 417 -18.08 -17.53 5.64
CA PRO A 417 -17.55 -18.72 6.27
C PRO A 417 -18.20 -20.01 5.74
N LYS A 418 -17.37 -20.99 5.37
CA LYS A 418 -17.83 -22.32 4.93
C LYS A 418 -16.92 -23.43 5.48
N PRO A 419 -17.46 -24.45 6.19
CA PRO A 419 -16.64 -25.49 6.80
C PRO A 419 -15.72 -26.23 5.83
N ALA A 420 -16.18 -26.53 4.61
CA ALA A 420 -15.35 -27.21 3.60
C ALA A 420 -14.16 -26.37 3.13
N VAL A 421 -14.35 -25.05 2.99
CA VAL A 421 -13.27 -24.10 2.66
C VAL A 421 -12.26 -24.03 3.78
N HIS A 422 -12.74 -23.89 5.03
CA HIS A 422 -11.87 -23.82 6.19
C HIS A 422 -11.05 -25.09 6.39
N ALA A 423 -11.66 -26.27 6.22
CA ALA A 423 -10.93 -27.54 6.30
C ALA A 423 -9.82 -27.64 5.24
N ALA A 424 -10.11 -27.24 3.99
CA ALA A 424 -9.13 -27.29 2.91
C ALA A 424 -7.98 -26.28 3.11
N LEU A 425 -8.28 -25.05 3.57
CA LEU A 425 -7.25 -24.06 3.90
C LEU A 425 -6.43 -24.47 5.12
N ALA A 426 -7.06 -25.04 6.16
CA ALA A 426 -6.35 -25.55 7.33
C ALA A 426 -5.34 -26.63 6.94
N LYS A 427 -5.71 -27.51 6.00
CA LYS A 427 -4.79 -28.49 5.43
C LYS A 427 -3.57 -27.84 4.77
N ILE A 428 -3.76 -26.80 3.95
CA ILE A 428 -2.64 -26.05 3.35
C ILE A 428 -1.76 -25.42 4.44
N LEU A 429 -2.36 -24.79 5.45
CA LEU A 429 -1.65 -24.17 6.57
C LEU A 429 -0.79 -25.19 7.34
N THR A 430 -1.30 -26.40 7.58
CA THR A 430 -0.62 -27.38 8.44
C THR A 430 0.37 -28.28 7.70
N GLU A 431 0.06 -28.67 6.47
CA GLU A 431 0.77 -29.73 5.74
C GLU A 431 1.69 -29.22 4.62
N ASN A 432 1.48 -28.01 4.09
CA ASN A 432 2.29 -27.53 2.96
C ASN A 432 3.73 -27.21 3.44
N PRO A 433 4.79 -27.65 2.75
CA PRO A 433 6.16 -27.38 3.16
C PRO A 433 6.62 -25.93 2.92
N ASP A 434 5.92 -25.19 2.06
CA ASP A 434 6.27 -23.81 1.69
C ASP A 434 5.54 -22.81 2.58
N ASP A 435 6.30 -22.01 3.32
CA ASP A 435 5.74 -21.09 4.31
C ASP A 435 4.93 -19.94 3.68
N THR A 436 5.19 -19.55 2.43
CA THR A 436 4.35 -18.55 1.77
C THR A 436 2.97 -19.11 1.46
N ARG A 437 2.84 -20.43 1.24
CA ARG A 437 1.55 -21.11 1.03
C ARG A 437 0.81 -21.27 2.35
N GLN A 438 1.54 -21.56 3.43
CA GLN A 438 0.99 -21.55 4.78
C GLN A 438 0.40 -20.18 5.12
N LEU A 439 1.17 -19.10 4.90
CA LEU A 439 0.74 -17.73 5.14
C LEU A 439 -0.52 -17.36 4.35
N ARG A 440 -0.56 -17.67 3.05
CA ARG A 440 -1.74 -17.42 2.21
C ARG A 440 -3.00 -18.11 2.76
N ALA A 441 -2.87 -19.35 3.24
CA ALA A 441 -3.97 -20.06 3.86
C ALA A 441 -4.36 -19.47 5.23
N LEU A 442 -3.38 -19.08 6.06
CA LEU A 442 -3.59 -18.42 7.35
C LEU A 442 -4.41 -17.13 7.19
N TRP A 443 -4.01 -16.28 6.24
CA TRP A 443 -4.70 -15.03 5.92
C TRP A 443 -6.13 -15.24 5.44
N THR A 444 -6.35 -16.21 4.56
CA THR A 444 -7.70 -16.49 4.05
C THR A 444 -8.60 -17.15 5.10
N LEU A 445 -8.04 -18.00 5.98
CA LEU A 445 -8.77 -18.49 7.16
C LEU A 445 -9.21 -17.32 8.04
N HIS A 446 -8.35 -16.34 8.28
CA HIS A 446 -8.72 -15.15 9.05
C HIS A 446 -9.82 -14.33 8.37
N ALA A 447 -9.62 -13.97 7.09
CA ALA A 447 -10.56 -13.16 6.33
C ALA A 447 -11.96 -13.82 6.22
N THR A 448 -12.01 -15.16 6.17
CA THR A 448 -13.25 -15.94 6.11
C THR A 448 -13.78 -16.38 7.48
N LYS A 449 -13.22 -15.88 8.60
CA LYS A 449 -13.58 -16.23 9.98
C LYS A 449 -13.44 -17.73 10.33
N GLY A 450 -12.55 -18.43 9.64
CA GLY A 450 -12.20 -19.84 9.87
C GLY A 450 -10.95 -20.06 10.73
N LEU A 451 -10.17 -19.01 11.01
CA LEU A 451 -9.02 -19.10 11.90
C LEU A 451 -9.48 -19.17 13.36
N THR A 452 -9.65 -20.39 13.88
CA THR A 452 -9.97 -20.59 15.30
C THR A 452 -8.80 -20.22 16.18
N GLU A 453 -9.08 -19.87 17.45
CA GLU A 453 -8.04 -19.53 18.42
C GLU A 453 -7.02 -20.67 18.58
N ALA A 454 -7.49 -21.91 18.71
CA ALA A 454 -6.60 -23.08 18.81
C ALA A 454 -5.67 -23.22 17.59
N LEU A 455 -6.20 -22.99 16.38
CA LEU A 455 -5.41 -23.05 15.15
C LEU A 455 -4.41 -21.90 15.07
N ALA A 456 -4.78 -20.69 15.47
CA ALA A 456 -3.89 -19.52 15.53
C ALA A 456 -2.76 -19.70 16.55
N LEU A 457 -3.07 -20.18 17.75
CA LEU A 457 -2.08 -20.47 18.80
C LEU A 457 -1.08 -21.55 18.36
N ALA A 458 -1.53 -22.54 17.58
CA ALA A 458 -0.63 -23.55 17.03
C ALA A 458 0.40 -22.94 16.06
N GLN A 459 0.06 -21.83 15.39
CA GLN A 459 0.98 -21.17 14.45
C GLN A 459 2.15 -20.46 15.15
N LEU A 460 1.99 -20.10 16.44
CA LEU A 460 3.05 -19.50 17.26
C LEU A 460 4.24 -20.45 17.54
N LYS A 461 4.13 -21.72 17.13
CA LYS A 461 5.13 -22.77 17.34
C LYS A 461 5.77 -23.26 16.03
N ARG A 462 5.42 -22.65 14.89
CA ARG A 462 5.95 -23.03 13.57
C ARG A 462 7.39 -22.58 13.42
N GLU A 463 8.13 -23.26 12.54
CA GLU A 463 9.54 -22.95 12.25
C GLU A 463 9.72 -21.57 11.59
N SER A 464 8.83 -21.22 10.66
CA SER A 464 8.89 -19.94 9.95
C SER A 464 8.58 -18.76 10.88
N PRO A 465 9.49 -17.77 11.01
CA PRO A 465 9.25 -16.57 11.80
C PRO A 465 8.11 -15.72 11.24
N ASP A 466 7.91 -15.71 9.91
CA ASP A 466 6.83 -14.97 9.27
C ASP A 466 5.45 -15.52 9.67
N VAL A 467 5.32 -16.86 9.74
CA VAL A 467 4.07 -17.51 10.20
C VAL A 467 3.78 -17.18 11.65
N ARG A 468 4.80 -17.18 12.53
CA ARG A 468 4.64 -16.79 13.93
C ARG A 468 4.26 -15.31 14.06
N ALA A 469 4.94 -14.44 13.33
CA ALA A 469 4.68 -12.99 13.30
C ALA A 469 3.23 -12.70 12.89
N TRP A 470 2.76 -13.27 11.78
CA TRP A 470 1.38 -13.10 11.34
C TRP A 470 0.36 -13.67 12.33
N ALA A 471 0.63 -14.81 12.96
CA ALA A 471 -0.25 -15.34 14.00
C ALA A 471 -0.39 -14.37 15.19
N ILE A 472 0.69 -13.70 15.61
CA ILE A 472 0.64 -12.65 16.64
C ILE A 472 -0.28 -11.51 16.21
N GLN A 473 -0.11 -10.98 14.98
CA GLN A 473 -0.93 -9.88 14.48
C GLN A 473 -2.42 -10.26 14.43
N LEU A 474 -2.75 -11.43 13.88
CA LEU A 474 -4.14 -11.86 13.72
C LEU A 474 -4.82 -12.17 15.05
N LEU A 475 -4.10 -12.70 16.05
CA LEU A 475 -4.60 -12.88 17.42
C LEU A 475 -4.89 -11.54 18.14
N CYS A 476 -4.32 -10.44 17.65
CA CYS A 476 -4.51 -9.09 18.18
C CYS A 476 -5.49 -8.23 17.36
N GLU A 477 -6.10 -8.78 16.30
CA GLU A 477 -6.94 -8.00 15.39
C GLU A 477 -8.15 -7.39 16.12
N GLU A 478 -8.80 -8.14 17.03
CA GLU A 478 -9.92 -7.65 17.84
C GLU A 478 -9.51 -6.82 19.08
N GLN A 479 -8.22 -6.51 19.22
CA GLN A 479 -7.62 -5.74 20.32
C GLN A 479 -7.81 -6.35 21.73
N LYS A 480 -8.23 -7.61 21.80
CA LYS A 480 -8.52 -8.36 23.03
C LYS A 480 -7.94 -9.78 22.95
N PRO A 481 -6.61 -9.94 22.80
CA PRO A 481 -6.00 -11.26 22.79
C PRO A 481 -6.35 -12.03 24.07
N SER A 482 -6.59 -13.33 23.94
CA SER A 482 -6.96 -14.19 25.06
C SER A 482 -5.81 -14.37 26.06
N ALA A 483 -6.12 -14.88 27.25
CA ALA A 483 -5.10 -15.23 28.24
C ALA A 483 -4.09 -16.26 27.69
N ALA A 484 -4.54 -17.20 26.85
CA ALA A 484 -3.67 -18.19 26.21
C ALA A 484 -2.72 -17.53 25.19
N ALA A 485 -3.22 -16.60 24.38
CA ALA A 485 -2.40 -15.82 23.46
C ALA A 485 -1.37 -14.98 24.21
N LEU A 486 -1.78 -14.26 25.26
CA LEU A 486 -0.90 -13.45 26.10
C LEU A 486 0.23 -14.28 26.74
N ALA A 487 -0.07 -15.50 27.19
CA ALA A 487 0.94 -16.40 27.74
C ALA A 487 1.97 -16.85 26.69
N GLU A 488 1.52 -17.22 25.48
CA GLU A 488 2.44 -17.56 24.38
C GLU A 488 3.23 -16.34 23.90
N PHE A 489 2.64 -15.13 23.90
CA PHE A 489 3.35 -13.89 23.55
C PHE A 489 4.46 -13.58 24.55
N ALA A 490 4.23 -13.76 25.85
CA ALA A 490 5.26 -13.58 26.86
C ALA A 490 6.39 -14.62 26.69
N ARG A 491 6.06 -15.87 26.38
CA ARG A 491 7.04 -16.91 26.05
C ARG A 491 7.87 -16.56 24.83
N LEU A 492 7.24 -16.14 23.73
CA LEU A 492 7.93 -15.73 22.50
C LEU A 492 8.78 -14.47 22.71
N ALA A 493 8.29 -13.50 23.49
CA ALA A 493 9.06 -12.30 23.83
C ALA A 493 10.37 -12.64 24.54
N LYS A 494 10.38 -13.71 25.33
CA LYS A 494 11.57 -14.20 26.03
C LYS A 494 12.46 -15.05 25.14
N ASP A 495 11.89 -16.02 24.45
CA ASP A 495 12.62 -17.15 23.88
C ASP A 495 12.79 -17.10 22.35
N ASP A 496 12.01 -16.29 21.61
CA ASP A 496 12.08 -16.30 20.14
C ASP A 496 13.35 -15.59 19.63
N PRO A 497 14.20 -16.28 18.84
CA PRO A 497 15.44 -15.70 18.35
C PRO A 497 15.20 -14.61 17.30
N SER A 498 14.05 -14.62 16.61
CA SER A 498 13.80 -13.74 15.48
C SER A 498 13.49 -12.30 15.94
N PRO A 499 14.30 -11.30 15.56
CA PRO A 499 13.97 -9.90 15.83
C PRO A 499 12.65 -9.47 15.15
N MET A 500 12.29 -10.10 14.03
CA MET A 500 11.01 -9.85 13.35
C MET A 500 9.82 -10.32 14.20
N VAL A 501 9.91 -11.48 14.86
CA VAL A 501 8.84 -11.92 15.78
C VAL A 501 8.73 -10.95 16.96
N ARG A 502 9.87 -10.49 17.51
CA ARG A 502 9.89 -9.45 18.55
C ARG A 502 9.28 -8.12 18.07
N LEU A 503 9.42 -7.76 16.80
CA LEU A 503 8.80 -6.56 16.23
C LEU A 503 7.27 -6.67 16.23
N TYR A 504 6.75 -7.82 15.84
CA TYR A 504 5.31 -8.08 15.85
C TYR A 504 4.75 -8.13 17.26
N LEU A 505 5.49 -8.66 18.24
CA LEU A 505 5.12 -8.58 19.66
C LEU A 505 5.11 -7.13 20.16
N ALA A 506 6.14 -6.33 19.82
CA ALA A 506 6.20 -4.92 20.19
C ALA A 506 5.04 -4.10 19.57
N SER A 507 4.68 -4.39 18.31
CA SER A 507 3.50 -3.82 17.65
C SER A 507 2.20 -4.27 18.34
N ALA A 508 2.06 -5.55 18.65
CA ALA A 508 0.89 -6.14 19.32
C ALA A 508 0.58 -5.51 20.68
N LEU A 509 1.59 -5.00 21.40
CA LEU A 509 1.37 -4.24 22.65
C LEU A 509 0.36 -3.10 22.46
N GLN A 510 0.34 -2.45 21.29
CA GLN A 510 -0.59 -1.36 21.00
C GLN A 510 -2.03 -1.84 20.82
N ARG A 511 -2.25 -3.13 20.60
CA ARG A 511 -3.55 -3.78 20.35
C ARG A 511 -4.01 -4.67 21.52
N MET A 512 -3.69 -4.28 22.75
CA MET A 512 -4.16 -4.98 23.94
C MET A 512 -4.36 -4.03 25.13
N PRO A 513 -5.16 -4.43 26.14
CA PRO A 513 -5.33 -3.67 27.38
C PRO A 513 -3.99 -3.33 28.05
N LEU A 514 -3.90 -2.14 28.68
CA LEU A 514 -2.64 -1.62 29.21
C LEU A 514 -1.94 -2.58 30.18
N ASP A 515 -2.69 -3.22 31.07
CA ASP A 515 -2.12 -4.15 32.06
C ASP A 515 -1.56 -5.44 31.44
N ALA A 516 -2.11 -5.88 30.29
CA ALA A 516 -1.65 -7.06 29.59
C ALA A 516 -0.30 -6.86 28.89
N ARG A 517 0.14 -5.61 28.72
CA ARG A 517 1.40 -5.27 28.03
C ARG A 517 2.64 -5.61 28.85
N TRP A 518 2.55 -5.55 30.18
CA TRP A 518 3.73 -5.62 31.06
C TRP A 518 4.52 -6.93 31.00
N PRO A 519 3.90 -8.13 31.01
CA PRO A 519 4.66 -9.38 30.95
C PRO A 519 5.48 -9.48 29.66
N ILE A 520 4.87 -9.12 28.52
CA ILE A 520 5.51 -9.18 27.20
C ILE A 520 6.60 -8.11 27.10
N ALA A 521 6.30 -6.87 27.47
CA ALA A 521 7.25 -5.76 27.41
C ALA A 521 8.47 -5.97 28.31
N THR A 522 8.30 -6.61 29.46
CA THR A 522 9.39 -6.91 30.39
C THR A 522 10.40 -7.86 29.76
N GLU A 523 9.93 -8.89 29.07
CA GLU A 523 10.78 -9.86 28.38
C GLU A 523 11.43 -9.25 27.14
N LEU A 524 10.68 -8.49 26.32
CA LEU A 524 11.25 -7.75 25.17
C LEU A 524 12.36 -6.79 25.62
N ALA A 525 12.20 -6.14 26.77
CA ALA A 525 13.17 -5.23 27.35
C ALA A 525 14.48 -5.92 27.82
N GLN A 526 14.58 -7.25 27.81
CA GLN A 526 15.78 -8.00 28.19
C GLN A 526 16.74 -8.29 27.03
N HIS A 527 16.34 -8.02 25.79
CA HIS A 527 17.16 -8.25 24.59
C HIS A 527 18.10 -7.07 24.33
N ALA A 528 19.27 -7.07 24.98
CA ALA A 528 20.23 -5.96 24.86
C ALA A 528 20.69 -5.67 23.42
N ASP A 529 20.74 -6.70 22.56
CA ASP A 529 21.14 -6.56 21.15
C ASP A 529 20.14 -5.71 20.34
N ASP A 530 18.88 -5.64 20.77
CA ASP A 530 17.83 -4.86 20.10
C ASP A 530 18.07 -3.36 20.19
N ASN A 531 18.98 -2.87 21.05
CA ASN A 531 19.40 -1.47 21.06
C ASN A 531 19.95 -0.99 19.71
N LYS A 532 20.53 -1.90 18.92
CA LYS A 532 21.08 -1.59 17.60
C LYS A 532 20.06 -1.77 16.47
N ASP A 533 18.88 -2.31 16.77
CA ASP A 533 17.83 -2.48 15.79
C ASP A 533 17.14 -1.15 15.47
N HIS A 534 16.75 -1.00 14.21
CA HIS A 534 16.19 0.23 13.66
C HIS A 534 14.70 0.45 13.98
N ASN A 535 13.99 -0.59 14.47
CA ASN A 535 12.59 -0.50 14.85
C ASN A 535 12.35 -0.82 16.33
N LEU A 536 12.93 -1.90 16.85
CA LEU A 536 12.53 -2.53 18.12
C LEU A 536 12.53 -1.57 19.32
N PRO A 537 13.58 -0.76 19.57
CA PRO A 537 13.55 0.17 20.70
C PRO A 537 12.39 1.17 20.65
N LEU A 538 11.99 1.60 19.45
CA LEU A 538 10.89 2.56 19.26
C LEU A 538 9.54 1.88 19.26
N MET A 539 9.41 0.75 18.58
CA MET A 539 8.14 0.00 18.58
C MET A 539 7.79 -0.48 19.98
N LEU A 540 8.78 -0.90 20.76
CA LEU A 540 8.58 -1.24 22.17
C LEU A 540 8.13 -0.01 22.96
N TRP A 541 8.76 1.15 22.76
CA TRP A 541 8.33 2.41 23.37
C TRP A 541 6.89 2.77 23.01
N TYR A 542 6.53 2.81 21.72
CA TYR A 542 5.17 3.12 21.26
C TYR A 542 4.15 2.13 21.83
N GLY A 543 4.54 0.86 21.97
CA GLY A 543 3.77 -0.19 22.61
C GLY A 543 3.47 0.08 24.09
N ILE A 544 4.45 0.53 24.88
CA ILE A 544 4.28 0.65 26.34
C ILE A 544 3.93 2.04 26.83
N GLU A 545 4.13 3.09 26.04
CA GLU A 545 4.02 4.49 26.48
C GLU A 545 2.70 4.80 27.21
N PRO A 546 1.51 4.41 26.70
CA PRO A 546 0.26 4.65 27.42
C PRO A 546 0.19 3.91 28.77
N ALA A 547 0.79 2.72 28.87
CA ALA A 547 0.85 1.97 30.13
C ALA A 547 1.82 2.62 31.12
N VAL A 548 2.91 3.24 30.64
CA VAL A 548 3.85 4.01 31.48
C VAL A 548 3.16 5.19 32.16
N ALA A 549 2.27 5.89 31.44
CA ALA A 549 1.47 6.97 32.01
C ALA A 549 0.46 6.47 33.06
N ALA A 550 -0.12 5.28 32.84
CA ALA A 550 -1.14 4.70 33.70
C ALA A 550 -0.60 4.06 34.99
N ASP A 551 0.61 3.47 34.99
CA ASP A 551 1.19 2.80 36.16
C ASP A 551 2.68 3.15 36.35
N ARG A 552 2.92 4.22 37.13
CA ARG A 552 4.26 4.70 37.47
C ARG A 552 5.13 3.65 38.17
N LYS A 553 4.54 2.78 39.01
CA LYS A 553 5.31 1.80 39.79
C LYS A 553 5.85 0.70 38.88
N LYS A 554 5.00 0.14 38.00
CA LYS A 554 5.43 -0.84 36.99
C LYS A 554 6.41 -0.22 36.01
N ALA A 555 6.18 1.01 35.57
CA ALA A 555 7.08 1.73 34.68
C ALA A 555 8.50 1.88 35.26
N LEU A 556 8.63 2.34 36.51
CA LEU A 556 9.93 2.49 37.17
C LEU A 556 10.61 1.14 37.44
N THR A 557 9.82 0.08 37.65
CA THR A 557 10.35 -1.29 37.78
C THR A 557 10.93 -1.78 36.45
N LEU A 558 10.18 -1.64 35.36
CA LEU A 558 10.65 -1.98 34.01
C LEU A 558 11.90 -1.18 33.64
N MET A 559 11.90 0.13 33.88
CA MET A 559 13.04 1.00 33.61
C MET A 559 14.32 0.51 34.27
N LYS A 560 14.26 0.11 35.55
CA LYS A 560 15.44 -0.39 36.29
C LYS A 560 15.94 -1.74 35.75
N ALA A 561 15.02 -2.59 35.28
CA ALA A 561 15.34 -3.92 34.76
C ALA A 561 15.66 -3.94 33.27
N SER A 562 15.34 -2.88 32.52
CA SER A 562 15.45 -2.85 31.06
C SER A 562 16.91 -2.77 30.61
N LYS A 563 17.27 -3.62 29.66
CA LYS A 563 18.53 -3.53 28.91
C LYS A 563 18.41 -2.63 27.68
N ILE A 564 17.22 -2.13 27.36
CA ILE A 564 16.99 -1.20 26.26
C ILE A 564 17.24 0.24 26.73
N GLU A 565 18.28 0.87 26.20
CA GLU A 565 18.72 2.22 26.54
C GLU A 565 17.62 3.26 26.34
N ARG A 566 16.91 3.20 25.21
CA ARG A 566 15.81 4.15 24.93
C ARG A 566 14.68 4.08 25.93
N LEU A 567 14.35 2.90 26.48
CA LEU A 567 13.33 2.82 27.53
C LEU A 567 13.81 3.47 28.84
N ARG A 568 15.08 3.28 29.19
CA ARG A 568 15.70 3.93 30.36
C ARG A 568 15.73 5.45 30.22
N GLU A 569 15.80 5.96 28.99
CA GLU A 569 15.73 7.39 28.69
C GLU A 569 14.29 7.93 28.69
N PHE A 570 13.35 7.21 28.07
CA PHE A 570 12.01 7.71 27.76
C PHE A 570 11.02 7.56 28.92
N ILE A 571 11.13 6.49 29.73
CA ILE A 571 10.24 6.28 30.88
C ILE A 571 10.32 7.43 31.89
N PRO A 572 11.49 7.91 32.35
CA PRO A 572 11.58 9.06 33.23
C PRO A 572 10.92 10.32 32.66
N LYS A 573 11.13 10.60 31.37
CA LYS A 573 10.54 11.76 30.68
C LYS A 573 9.02 11.69 30.73
N ARG A 574 8.44 10.53 30.43
CA ARG A 574 6.97 10.36 30.45
C ARG A 574 6.38 10.41 31.84
N VAL A 575 7.02 9.78 32.82
CA VAL A 575 6.60 9.81 34.23
C VAL A 575 6.70 11.23 34.81
N GLY A 576 7.73 11.99 34.45
CA GLY A 576 7.91 13.37 34.88
C GLY A 576 6.96 14.35 34.20
N GLY A 577 6.64 14.12 32.92
CA GLY A 577 5.71 14.95 32.14
C GLY A 577 4.23 14.72 32.45
N ALA A 578 3.85 13.56 32.98
CA ALA A 578 2.45 13.25 33.34
C ALA A 578 1.88 14.09 34.51
N GLY A 579 2.67 15.01 35.09
CA GLY A 579 2.24 15.95 36.13
C GLY A 579 1.90 17.37 35.63
N ALA A 580 2.09 17.67 34.34
CA ALA A 580 1.63 18.92 33.72
C ALA A 580 0.40 18.59 32.86
N GLY A 581 -0.77 19.11 33.28
CA GLY A 581 -2.09 18.60 32.92
C GLY A 581 -2.48 18.69 31.44
N ASP A 582 -3.42 17.81 31.10
CA ASP A 582 -4.29 17.80 29.91
C ASP A 582 -5.34 18.94 29.92
N ASP A 583 -5.01 20.10 30.48
CA ASP A 583 -5.86 21.28 30.40
C ASP A 583 -5.30 22.18 29.28
N ASP A 584 -6.09 22.32 28.22
CA ASP A 584 -5.87 23.07 26.97
C ASP A 584 -4.97 22.41 25.92
N LEU A 585 -5.60 21.78 24.91
CA LEU A 585 -5.32 21.92 23.47
C LEU A 585 -6.37 21.22 22.57
#